data_AF-A0A7Y5Q573-F1
#
_entry.id   AF-A0A7Y5Q573-F1
#
_cell.length_a   1.000
_cell.length_b   1.000
_cell.length_c   1.000
_cell.angle_alpha   90.00
_cell.angle_beta   90.00
_cell.angle_gamma   90.00
#
_symmetry.space_group_name_H-M   'P 1'
#
loop_
_entity.id
_entity.type
_entity.pdbx_description
1 polymer ?
#
loop_
_entity_poly.entity_id
_entity_poly.type
_entity_poly.pdbx_seq_one_letter_code
_entity_poly.pdbx_strand_id
1 'polypeptide(L)'
;VGSGPRKRPRRRPDFLQLCRDLSLDGAIDGCLLTPADAETLAVDERFFDGVPVTPLVRTNAETVIWSPRHGSYRSAPSRPFLTVQPDDAGFCRDRICKLQDVNIRLGLYSITLNNDVAWDREMLASYLTFAREVGRTAGFDHFLEVFLPNLPQFGLSDEAIGEYVADSIVRVMSYLRRHERPRFIKTAFTTPAVWRELCEFDPTLPIGALGGARTDARGTLELAHNVISNGGKLILFGRAVFEDEDPKAICHALRKVLDGQEPAAAYEEYREELRRGQT
;
A
#
# COMPACT_ATOMS: atom_id res chain seq x y z
N VAL A 1 1.96 5.46 27.92
CA VAL A 1 0.59 4.91 27.85
C VAL A 1 0.70 3.45 27.46
N GLY A 2 0.30 2.53 28.34
CA GLY A 2 0.57 1.10 28.18
C GLY A 2 -0.06 0.54 26.92
N SER A 3 0.75 -0.03 26.03
CA SER A 3 0.23 -0.87 24.95
C SER A 3 -0.35 -2.12 25.59
N GLY A 4 -1.67 -2.30 25.51
CA GLY A 4 -2.31 -3.58 25.83
C GLY A 4 -1.62 -4.73 25.07
N PRO A 5 -1.90 -5.99 25.44
CA PRO A 5 -1.24 -7.14 24.82
C PRO A 5 -1.38 -7.03 23.29
N ARG A 6 -0.25 -6.92 22.58
CA ARG A 6 -0.26 -6.90 21.11
C ARG A 6 -1.01 -8.14 20.65
N LYS A 7 -2.14 -7.96 19.97
CA LYS A 7 -2.90 -9.06 19.36
C LYS A 7 -1.90 -9.89 18.56
N ARG A 8 -1.91 -11.22 18.75
CA ARG A 8 -1.05 -12.11 17.97
C ARG A 8 -1.42 -11.92 16.49
N PRO A 9 -0.43 -11.93 15.57
CA PRO A 9 -0.72 -11.96 14.14
C PRO A 9 -1.66 -13.14 13.83
N ARG A 10 -2.57 -12.95 12.86
CA ARG A 10 -3.42 -14.02 12.35
C ARG A 10 -2.54 -15.17 11.87
N ARG A 11 -3.02 -16.41 11.99
CA ARG A 11 -2.32 -17.54 11.38
C ARG A 11 -2.42 -17.38 9.87
N ARG A 12 -1.42 -17.88 9.13
CA ARG A 12 -1.41 -17.79 7.67
C ARG A 12 -2.70 -18.35 7.03
N PRO A 13 -3.25 -19.52 7.42
CA PRO A 13 -4.51 -20.00 6.84
C PRO A 13 -5.68 -19.03 7.06
N ASP A 14 -5.81 -18.45 8.26
CA ASP A 14 -6.87 -17.50 8.59
C ASP A 14 -6.73 -16.21 7.77
N PHE A 15 -5.49 -15.76 7.53
CA PHE A 15 -5.22 -14.57 6.72
C PHE A 15 -5.51 -14.82 5.24
N LEU A 16 -5.11 -15.96 4.68
CA LEU A 16 -5.44 -16.33 3.31
C LEU A 16 -6.96 -16.46 3.12
N GLN A 17 -7.68 -17.03 4.10
CA GLN A 17 -9.14 -17.09 4.05
C GLN A 17 -9.74 -15.70 4.06
N LEU A 18 -9.26 -14.79 4.91
CA LEU A 18 -9.69 -13.39 4.90
C LEU A 18 -9.46 -12.73 3.53
N CYS A 19 -8.32 -12.96 2.89
CA CYS A 19 -8.06 -12.45 1.54
C CYS A 19 -9.10 -12.97 0.53
N ARG A 20 -9.45 -14.26 0.57
CA ARG A 20 -10.50 -14.83 -0.30
C ARG A 20 -11.85 -14.20 -0.01
N ASP A 21 -12.23 -14.12 1.26
CA ASP A 21 -13.50 -13.58 1.71
C ASP A 21 -13.69 -12.13 1.27
N LEU A 22 -12.68 -11.27 1.45
CA LEU A 22 -12.72 -9.87 1.00
C LEU A 22 -12.73 -9.74 -0.52
N SER A 23 -12.01 -10.61 -1.23
CA SER A 23 -11.94 -10.54 -2.70
C SER A 23 -13.25 -10.98 -3.37
N LEU A 24 -14.01 -11.88 -2.75
CA LEU A 24 -15.32 -12.32 -3.24
C LEU A 24 -16.46 -11.36 -2.88
N ASP A 25 -16.26 -10.53 -1.86
CA ASP A 25 -17.28 -9.65 -1.29
C ASP A 25 -17.65 -8.46 -2.19
N GLY A 26 -16.77 -8.09 -3.12
CA GLY A 26 -17.01 -7.05 -4.13
C GLY A 26 -16.77 -5.61 -3.66
N ALA A 27 -16.33 -5.41 -2.41
CA ALA A 27 -16.04 -4.07 -1.88
C ALA A 27 -14.63 -3.56 -2.23
N ILE A 28 -13.69 -4.42 -2.65
CA ILE A 28 -12.30 -4.07 -2.97
C ILE A 28 -11.97 -4.28 -4.45
N ASP A 29 -11.07 -3.45 -5.00
CA ASP A 29 -10.61 -3.57 -6.40
C ASP A 29 -9.29 -4.34 -6.54
N GLY A 30 -8.53 -4.48 -5.45
CA GLY A 30 -7.21 -5.09 -5.46
C GLY A 30 -6.83 -5.72 -4.12
N CYS A 31 -6.01 -6.77 -4.17
CA CYS A 31 -5.54 -7.49 -2.99
C CYS A 31 -4.01 -7.55 -2.99
N LEU A 32 -3.36 -6.89 -2.04
CA LEU A 32 -1.90 -6.88 -1.90
C LEU A 32 -1.42 -8.04 -1.04
N LEU A 33 -0.56 -8.87 -1.62
CA LEU A 33 -0.06 -10.12 -1.07
C LEU A 33 1.46 -10.07 -0.87
N THR A 34 1.95 -10.89 0.06
CA THR A 34 3.37 -11.25 0.10
C THR A 34 3.70 -12.18 -1.07
N PRO A 35 4.98 -12.34 -1.47
CA PRO A 35 5.35 -13.29 -2.50
C PRO A 35 4.87 -14.72 -2.22
N ALA A 36 4.98 -15.18 -0.98
CA ALA A 36 4.55 -16.52 -0.57
C ALA A 36 3.01 -16.69 -0.61
N ASP A 37 2.25 -15.65 -0.28
CA ASP A 37 0.78 -15.72 -0.34
C ASP A 37 0.26 -15.56 -1.77
N ALA A 38 0.97 -14.78 -2.59
CA ALA A 38 0.75 -14.65 -4.02
C ALA A 38 0.98 -15.98 -4.76
N GLU A 39 2.05 -16.70 -4.43
CA GLU A 39 2.32 -18.05 -4.95
C GLU A 39 1.14 -18.99 -4.65
N THR A 40 0.68 -19.04 -3.40
CA THR A 40 -0.46 -19.89 -3.03
C THR A 40 -1.78 -19.46 -3.71
N LEU A 41 -2.19 -18.20 -3.60
CA LEU A 41 -3.52 -17.78 -4.08
C LEU A 41 -3.58 -17.58 -5.60
N ALA A 42 -2.60 -16.88 -6.18
CA ALA A 42 -2.65 -16.49 -7.57
C ALA A 42 -2.04 -17.53 -8.52
N VAL A 43 -1.05 -18.31 -8.06
CA VAL A 43 -0.36 -19.29 -8.91
C VAL A 43 -0.91 -20.69 -8.70
N ASP A 44 -0.82 -21.22 -7.47
CA ASP A 44 -1.21 -22.61 -7.17
C ASP A 44 -2.73 -22.81 -7.28
N GLU A 45 -3.49 -21.92 -6.64
CA GLU A 45 -4.96 -22.01 -6.59
C GLU A 45 -5.64 -21.33 -7.78
N ARG A 46 -4.93 -20.47 -8.53
CA ARG A 46 -5.51 -19.63 -9.59
C ARG A 46 -6.78 -18.88 -9.15
N PHE A 47 -6.84 -18.50 -7.87
CA PHE A 47 -8.04 -17.98 -7.23
C PHE A 47 -8.57 -16.72 -7.92
N PHE A 48 -7.68 -15.86 -8.42
CA PHE A 48 -8.04 -14.58 -9.03
C PHE A 48 -8.52 -14.67 -10.49
N ASP A 49 -8.48 -15.83 -11.14
CA ASP A 49 -8.85 -15.96 -12.56
C ASP A 49 -10.34 -15.70 -12.83
N GLY A 50 -11.19 -15.91 -11.82
CA GLY A 50 -12.63 -15.68 -11.89
C GLY A 50 -13.14 -14.57 -10.97
N VAL A 51 -12.24 -13.81 -10.34
CA VAL A 51 -12.59 -12.79 -9.34
C VAL A 51 -12.21 -11.41 -9.90
N PRO A 52 -13.10 -10.41 -9.86
CA PRO A 52 -12.84 -9.07 -10.40
C PRO A 52 -11.95 -8.23 -9.46
N VAL A 53 -10.89 -8.83 -8.93
CA VAL A 53 -9.94 -8.21 -8.00
C VAL A 53 -8.54 -8.38 -8.58
N THR A 54 -7.79 -7.28 -8.64
CA THR A 54 -6.41 -7.29 -9.14
C THR A 54 -5.47 -7.83 -8.05
N PRO A 55 -4.78 -8.98 -8.25
CA PRO A 55 -3.76 -9.43 -7.31
C PRO A 55 -2.50 -8.57 -7.46
N LEU A 56 -2.02 -8.04 -6.34
CA LEU A 56 -0.82 -7.22 -6.24
C LEU A 56 0.22 -7.95 -5.40
N VAL A 57 1.51 -7.86 -5.77
CA VAL A 57 2.59 -8.50 -5.00
C VAL A 57 3.55 -7.48 -4.44
N ARG A 58 3.93 -7.62 -3.17
CA ARG A 58 5.01 -6.81 -2.60
C ARG A 58 6.38 -7.32 -3.09
N THR A 59 7.07 -6.50 -3.88
CA THR A 59 8.34 -6.85 -4.54
C THR A 59 9.58 -6.46 -3.72
N ASN A 60 9.44 -5.62 -2.71
CA ASN A 60 10.50 -5.29 -1.76
C ASN A 60 9.97 -5.16 -0.33
N ALA A 61 10.85 -5.30 0.65
CA ALA A 61 10.53 -5.10 2.06
C ALA A 61 11.63 -4.31 2.75
N GLU A 62 11.63 -2.99 2.58
CA GLU A 62 12.59 -2.13 3.28
C GLU A 62 12.50 -2.27 4.82
N THR A 63 13.61 -2.05 5.52
CA THR A 63 13.75 -2.48 6.92
C THR A 63 12.80 -1.79 7.89
N VAL A 64 12.23 -0.61 7.57
CA VAL A 64 11.24 0.06 8.44
C VAL A 64 9.98 -0.77 8.65
N ILE A 65 9.60 -1.61 7.68
CA ILE A 65 8.42 -2.46 7.80
C ILE A 65 8.70 -3.80 8.48
N TRP A 66 9.98 -4.14 8.73
CA TRP A 66 10.34 -5.36 9.45
C TRP A 66 9.88 -5.25 10.90
N SER A 67 8.91 -6.07 11.26
CA SER A 67 8.20 -5.97 12.53
C SER A 67 8.22 -7.27 13.35
N PRO A 68 9.36 -7.98 13.51
CA PRO A 68 9.41 -9.11 14.42
C PRO A 68 9.23 -8.64 15.87
N ARG A 69 8.75 -9.55 16.72
CA ARG A 69 8.69 -9.30 18.16
C ARG A 69 10.09 -8.97 18.67
N HIS A 70 10.20 -7.94 19.50
CA HIS A 70 11.47 -7.43 20.06
C HIS A 70 12.44 -6.81 19.05
N GLY A 71 12.05 -6.65 17.77
CA GLY A 71 12.86 -5.96 16.78
C GLY A 71 12.90 -4.44 17.01
N SER A 72 14.04 -3.82 16.70
CA SER A 72 14.28 -2.38 16.81
C SER A 72 14.58 -1.71 15.45
N TYR A 73 14.22 -2.33 14.33
CA TYR A 73 14.58 -1.86 12.98
C TYR A 73 14.13 -0.44 12.65
N ARG A 74 13.09 0.08 13.33
CA ARG A 74 12.62 1.47 13.18
C ARG A 74 13.48 2.52 13.89
N SER A 75 14.47 2.09 14.68
CA SER A 75 15.42 2.99 15.36
C SER A 75 16.64 3.34 14.51
N ALA A 76 16.76 2.76 13.33
CA ALA A 76 17.80 3.06 12.35
C ALA A 76 17.17 3.52 11.03
N PRO A 77 17.91 4.23 10.15
CA PRO A 77 17.41 4.60 8.83
C PRO A 77 16.99 3.36 8.05
N SER A 78 15.82 3.41 7.41
CA SER A 78 15.32 2.33 6.57
C SER A 78 16.32 1.96 5.48
N ARG A 79 16.48 0.65 5.22
CA ARG A 79 17.36 0.12 4.17
C ARG A 79 16.57 -0.59 3.09
N PRO A 80 16.95 -0.44 1.81
CA PRO A 80 16.30 -1.17 0.73
C PRO A 80 16.56 -2.68 0.89
N PHE A 81 15.55 -3.48 0.58
CA PHE A 81 15.70 -4.94 0.51
C PHE A 81 14.71 -5.49 -0.51
N LEU A 82 15.24 -5.95 -1.65
CA LEU A 82 14.45 -6.51 -2.74
C LEU A 82 14.08 -7.96 -2.40
N THR A 83 12.78 -8.30 -2.51
CA THR A 83 12.27 -9.64 -2.18
C THR A 83 11.93 -10.46 -3.41
N VAL A 84 11.57 -9.80 -4.52
CA VAL A 84 11.26 -10.43 -5.81
C VAL A 84 11.88 -9.59 -6.93
N GLN A 85 12.69 -10.19 -7.79
CA GLN A 85 13.17 -9.50 -8.99
C GLN A 85 11.99 -9.26 -9.95
N PRO A 86 11.94 -8.16 -10.70
CA PRO A 86 10.88 -7.95 -11.70
C PRO A 86 10.72 -9.11 -12.68
N ASP A 87 11.84 -9.71 -13.12
CA ASP A 87 11.86 -10.89 -13.99
C ASP A 87 11.34 -12.18 -13.33
N ASP A 88 11.31 -12.21 -12.00
CA ASP A 88 10.66 -13.27 -11.22
C ASP A 88 9.19 -12.92 -10.88
N ALA A 89 8.87 -11.62 -10.76
CA ALA A 89 7.57 -11.10 -10.33
C ALA A 89 6.52 -11.15 -11.45
N GLY A 90 6.92 -10.81 -12.67
CA GLY A 90 6.30 -11.44 -13.82
C GLY A 90 6.91 -12.82 -13.87
N PHE A 91 6.24 -13.85 -13.34
CA PHE A 91 6.71 -15.24 -13.18
C PHE A 91 7.14 -15.93 -14.51
N CYS A 92 8.09 -15.33 -15.22
CA CYS A 92 8.39 -15.53 -16.62
C CYS A 92 9.77 -14.94 -16.94
N ARG A 93 10.81 -15.76 -16.76
CA ARG A 93 11.66 -16.13 -17.91
C ARG A 93 12.51 -17.36 -17.62
N ASP A 94 12.49 -18.26 -18.59
CA ASP A 94 13.55 -19.20 -18.93
C ASP A 94 13.62 -20.57 -18.27
N ARG A 95 12.59 -21.05 -17.55
CA ARG A 95 12.52 -22.50 -17.30
C ARG A 95 11.18 -23.22 -17.49
N ILE A 96 10.02 -22.58 -17.51
CA ILE A 96 8.74 -23.32 -17.54
C ILE A 96 7.66 -22.54 -18.31
N CYS A 97 7.18 -23.15 -19.42
CA CYS A 97 5.86 -23.00 -20.07
C CYS A 97 5.50 -21.65 -20.75
N LYS A 98 5.04 -21.56 -22.01
CA LYS A 98 3.81 -22.14 -22.62
C LYS A 98 2.50 -22.00 -21.82
N LEU A 99 2.53 -21.43 -20.61
CA LEU A 99 1.35 -21.14 -19.77
C LEU A 99 1.22 -19.62 -19.69
N GLN A 100 0.42 -19.04 -20.58
CA GLN A 100 0.31 -17.59 -20.79
C GLN A 100 -0.53 -16.82 -19.74
N ASP A 101 -0.95 -17.42 -18.63
CA ASP A 101 -2.02 -16.85 -17.78
C ASP A 101 -1.68 -16.80 -16.29
N VAL A 102 -0.53 -16.23 -15.90
CA VAL A 102 -0.32 -15.89 -14.48
C VAL A 102 -0.77 -14.43 -14.27
N ASN A 103 -1.73 -14.23 -13.36
CA ASN A 103 -2.54 -13.00 -13.25
C ASN A 103 -1.87 -11.85 -12.46
N ILE A 104 -0.63 -12.02 -11.98
CA ILE A 104 0.05 -10.95 -11.24
C ILE A 104 0.83 -10.07 -12.20
N ARG A 105 0.33 -8.86 -12.41
CA ARG A 105 0.93 -7.86 -13.32
C ARG A 105 1.37 -6.57 -12.64
N LEU A 106 1.13 -6.45 -11.34
CA LEU A 106 1.36 -5.20 -10.62
C LEU A 106 2.07 -5.44 -9.28
N GLY A 107 3.30 -4.94 -9.20
CA GLY A 107 4.14 -4.99 -8.00
C GLY A 107 4.03 -3.74 -7.14
N LEU A 108 4.24 -3.90 -5.84
CA LEU A 108 4.52 -2.80 -4.93
C LEU A 108 6.02 -2.72 -4.65
N TYR A 109 6.60 -1.53 -4.84
CA TYR A 109 7.93 -1.20 -4.32
C TYR A 109 7.81 -0.04 -3.33
N SER A 110 8.55 -0.10 -2.23
CA SER A 110 8.51 0.87 -1.14
C SER A 110 9.86 1.54 -0.92
N ILE A 111 9.82 2.84 -0.60
CA ILE A 111 10.98 3.63 -0.20
C ILE A 111 10.65 4.50 1.02
N THR A 112 11.68 4.73 1.84
CA THR A 112 11.68 5.73 2.91
C THR A 112 12.92 6.59 2.77
N LEU A 113 12.74 7.91 2.71
CA LEU A 113 13.84 8.87 2.67
C LEU A 113 13.89 9.62 4.01
N ASN A 114 15.06 9.68 4.64
CA ASN A 114 15.25 10.22 5.99
C ASN A 114 15.94 11.60 6.01
N ASN A 115 16.03 12.27 4.85
CA ASN A 115 16.75 13.53 4.66
C ASN A 115 18.24 13.37 5.00
N ASP A 116 18.80 12.22 4.63
CA ASP A 116 20.20 11.87 4.83
C ASP A 116 20.77 11.43 3.48
N VAL A 117 21.76 12.17 2.98
CA VAL A 117 22.32 11.97 1.64
C VAL A 117 22.84 10.55 1.43
N ALA A 118 23.47 9.94 2.43
CA ALA A 118 24.07 8.62 2.28
C ALA A 118 22.99 7.54 2.18
N TRP A 119 22.04 7.54 3.11
CA TRP A 119 20.96 6.53 3.16
C TRP A 119 19.94 6.72 2.04
N ASP A 120 19.59 7.96 1.73
CA ASP A 120 18.62 8.28 0.69
C ASP A 120 19.19 7.94 -0.69
N ARG A 121 20.49 8.16 -0.92
CA ARG A 121 21.16 7.73 -2.16
C ARG A 121 21.11 6.21 -2.33
N GLU A 122 21.35 5.45 -1.27
CA GLU A 122 21.29 3.97 -1.30
C GLU A 122 19.88 3.47 -1.61
N MET A 123 18.87 4.04 -0.94
CA MET A 123 17.46 3.73 -1.17
C MET A 123 17.04 4.05 -2.61
N LEU A 124 17.37 5.25 -3.10
CA LEU A 124 17.04 5.70 -4.45
C LEU A 124 17.77 4.89 -5.52
N ALA A 125 19.05 4.57 -5.33
CA ALA A 125 19.79 3.73 -6.28
C ALA A 125 19.16 2.35 -6.44
N SER A 126 18.68 1.76 -5.33
CA SER A 126 17.98 0.48 -5.35
C SER A 126 16.64 0.58 -6.07
N TYR A 127 15.85 1.62 -5.80
CA TYR A 127 14.59 1.84 -6.51
C TYR A 127 14.78 2.11 -8.01
N LEU A 128 15.75 2.96 -8.39
CA LEU A 128 16.03 3.23 -9.81
C LEU A 128 16.48 1.98 -10.56
N THR A 129 17.21 1.09 -9.89
CA THR A 129 17.58 -0.21 -10.47
C THR A 129 16.32 -1.05 -10.72
N PHE A 130 15.46 -1.19 -9.71
CA PHE A 130 14.19 -1.90 -9.84
C PHE A 130 13.29 -1.31 -10.95
N ALA A 131 13.08 0.00 -10.97
CA ALA A 131 12.21 0.67 -11.94
C ALA A 131 12.71 0.51 -13.40
N ARG A 132 14.03 0.49 -13.60
CA ARG A 132 14.63 0.22 -14.91
C ARG A 132 14.42 -1.21 -15.37
N GLU A 133 14.48 -2.18 -14.45
CA GLU A 133 14.16 -3.58 -14.78
C GLU A 133 12.67 -3.73 -15.11
N VAL A 134 11.75 -3.16 -14.31
CA VAL A 134 10.32 -3.14 -14.63
C VAL A 134 10.07 -2.54 -16.02
N GLY A 135 10.74 -1.45 -16.36
CA GLY A 135 10.64 -0.83 -17.68
C GLY A 135 11.11 -1.71 -18.85
N ARG A 136 11.84 -2.80 -18.59
CA ARG A 136 12.25 -3.81 -19.58
C ARG A 136 11.39 -5.08 -19.52
N THR A 137 10.69 -5.32 -18.42
CA THR A 137 9.84 -6.51 -18.20
C THR A 137 8.44 -6.27 -18.76
N ALA A 138 8.20 -6.68 -20.00
CA ALA A 138 6.90 -6.53 -20.65
C ALA A 138 5.78 -7.25 -19.89
N GLY A 139 4.65 -6.56 -19.65
CA GLY A 139 3.48 -7.12 -18.98
C GLY A 139 3.51 -7.06 -17.46
N PHE A 140 4.57 -6.49 -16.88
CA PHE A 140 4.67 -6.21 -15.45
C PHE A 140 4.82 -4.70 -15.24
N ASP A 141 4.08 -4.19 -14.25
CA ASP A 141 4.09 -2.81 -13.82
C ASP A 141 4.31 -2.74 -12.30
N HIS A 142 4.54 -1.54 -11.77
CA HIS A 142 4.58 -1.30 -10.33
C HIS A 142 3.81 -0.06 -9.92
N PHE A 143 3.55 0.03 -8.62
CA PHE A 143 3.26 1.28 -7.93
C PHE A 143 4.30 1.52 -6.83
N LEU A 144 4.54 2.79 -6.50
CA LEU A 144 5.56 3.19 -5.54
C LEU A 144 4.90 3.60 -4.22
N GLU A 145 5.23 2.92 -3.13
CA GLU A 145 4.93 3.34 -1.77
C GLU A 145 6.06 4.23 -1.24
N VAL A 146 5.73 5.45 -0.84
CA VAL A 146 6.68 6.37 -0.20
C VAL A 146 6.21 6.61 1.23
N PHE A 147 7.03 6.20 2.20
CA PHE A 147 6.73 6.49 3.60
C PHE A 147 7.26 7.86 4.01
N LEU A 148 6.68 8.38 5.09
CA LEU A 148 7.31 9.45 5.86
C LEU A 148 8.67 8.97 6.39
N PRO A 149 9.63 9.88 6.62
CA PRO A 149 10.88 9.57 7.32
C PRO A 149 10.62 8.72 8.57
N ASN A 150 11.35 7.62 8.69
CA ASN A 150 11.16 6.71 9.83
C ASN A 150 11.95 7.12 11.07
N LEU A 151 12.87 8.08 10.91
CA LEU A 151 13.59 8.72 12.00
C LEU A 151 13.06 10.14 12.26
N PRO A 152 13.15 10.62 13.51
CA PRO A 152 12.78 11.99 13.85
C PRO A 152 13.50 13.02 12.98
N GLN A 153 12.72 13.93 12.39
CA GLN A 153 13.22 15.05 11.61
C GLN A 153 13.27 16.29 12.49
N PHE A 154 14.35 16.43 13.27
CA PHE A 154 14.45 17.52 14.26
C PHE A 154 14.38 18.89 13.59
N GLY A 155 13.47 19.73 14.07
CA GLY A 155 13.27 21.09 13.56
C GLY A 155 12.27 21.20 12.40
N LEU A 156 11.71 20.09 11.91
CA LEU A 156 10.63 20.12 10.93
C LEU A 156 9.26 19.96 11.62
N SER A 157 8.27 20.72 11.16
CA SER A 157 6.86 20.48 11.49
C SER A 157 6.32 19.29 10.70
N ASP A 158 5.15 18.76 11.10
CA ASP A 158 4.47 17.70 10.34
C ASP A 158 4.14 18.13 8.90
N GLU A 159 3.82 19.41 8.71
CA GLU A 159 3.60 20.01 7.38
C GLU A 159 4.88 20.00 6.55
N ALA A 160 6.00 20.47 7.12
CA ALA A 160 7.30 20.46 6.44
C ALA A 160 7.80 19.04 6.12
N ILE A 161 7.49 18.05 6.97
CA ILE A 161 7.74 16.63 6.67
C ILE A 161 6.89 16.18 5.48
N GLY A 162 5.63 16.62 5.40
CA GLY A 162 4.75 16.36 4.26
C GLY A 162 5.28 16.96 2.97
N GLU A 163 5.64 18.24 2.99
CA GLU A 163 6.26 18.96 1.86
C GLU A 163 7.53 18.24 1.38
N TYR A 164 8.43 17.89 2.31
CA TYR A 164 9.65 17.14 2.00
C TYR A 164 9.37 15.81 1.27
N VAL A 165 8.33 15.07 1.68
CA VAL A 165 7.95 13.81 1.04
C VAL A 165 7.32 14.06 -0.33
N ALA A 166 6.45 15.05 -0.47
CA ALA A 166 5.85 15.45 -1.74
C ALA A 166 6.92 15.86 -2.76
N ASP A 167 7.84 16.74 -2.38
CA ASP A 167 8.98 17.18 -3.21
C ASP A 167 9.89 16.02 -3.58
N SER A 168 10.10 15.09 -2.65
CA SER A 168 10.87 13.89 -2.91
C SER A 168 10.20 13.00 -3.96
N ILE A 169 8.88 12.80 -3.89
CA ILE A 169 8.11 12.06 -4.90
C ILE A 169 8.29 12.72 -6.27
N VAL A 170 8.04 14.02 -6.37
CA VAL A 170 8.20 14.82 -7.59
C VAL A 170 9.59 14.65 -8.18
N ARG A 171 10.62 14.82 -7.34
CA ARG A 171 12.03 14.65 -7.73
C ARG A 171 12.32 13.24 -8.22
N VAL A 172 11.86 12.20 -7.54
CA VAL A 172 12.05 10.81 -7.99
C VAL A 172 11.41 10.57 -9.36
N MET A 173 10.21 11.10 -9.61
CA MET A 173 9.52 10.95 -10.89
C MET A 173 10.26 11.62 -12.07
N SER A 174 11.11 12.62 -11.79
CA SER A 174 11.95 13.27 -12.80
C SER A 174 13.11 12.39 -13.31
N TYR A 175 13.49 11.35 -12.56
CA TYR A 175 14.57 10.44 -12.93
C TYR A 175 14.12 9.25 -13.80
N LEU A 176 12.81 9.09 -13.98
CA LEU A 176 12.20 7.92 -14.61
C LEU A 176 11.67 8.27 -16.01
N ARG A 177 11.94 7.39 -16.97
CA ARG A 177 11.28 7.41 -18.28
C ARG A 177 9.84 6.96 -18.15
N ARG A 178 8.99 7.30 -19.13
CA ARG A 178 7.54 6.97 -19.11
C ARG A 178 7.24 5.51 -18.78
N HIS A 179 8.00 4.55 -19.34
CA HIS A 179 7.81 3.11 -19.12
C HIS A 179 8.44 2.59 -17.81
N GLU A 180 9.21 3.41 -17.10
CA GLU A 180 9.80 3.10 -15.79
C GLU A 180 8.99 3.73 -14.64
N ARG A 181 8.02 4.59 -14.97
CA ARG A 181 7.20 5.28 -13.97
C ARG A 181 6.21 4.32 -13.32
N PRO A 182 5.97 4.44 -12.01
CA PRO A 182 4.90 3.70 -11.35
C PRO A 182 3.53 4.11 -11.91
N ARG A 183 2.57 3.19 -11.86
CA ARG A 183 1.18 3.44 -12.26
C ARG A 183 0.45 4.42 -11.34
N PHE A 184 0.84 4.46 -10.07
CA PHE A 184 0.37 5.42 -9.08
C PHE A 184 1.35 5.48 -7.90
N ILE A 185 1.20 6.50 -7.06
CA ILE A 185 1.93 6.64 -5.80
C ILE A 185 1.03 6.25 -4.63
N LYS A 186 1.58 5.54 -3.66
CA LYS A 186 0.98 5.30 -2.35
C LYS A 186 1.78 6.06 -1.30
N THR A 187 1.20 7.04 -0.63
CA THR A 187 1.91 7.81 0.41
C THR A 187 0.99 8.16 1.58
N ALA A 188 1.54 8.74 2.66
CA ALA A 188 0.75 9.21 3.79
C ALA A 188 -0.02 10.48 3.42
N PHE A 189 -1.29 10.54 3.81
CA PHE A 189 -2.00 11.81 3.87
C PHE A 189 -1.45 12.61 5.06
N THR A 190 -0.88 13.79 4.81
CA THR A 190 -0.35 14.69 5.84
C THR A 190 -1.33 15.82 6.11
N THR A 191 -1.28 16.89 5.33
CA THR A 191 -2.23 18.01 5.40
C THR A 191 -3.03 18.11 4.10
N PRO A 192 -4.26 18.66 4.12
CA PRO A 192 -5.03 18.89 2.90
C PRO A 192 -4.31 19.78 1.87
N ALA A 193 -3.52 20.75 2.33
CA ALA A 193 -2.78 21.66 1.45
C ALA A 193 -1.69 20.91 0.67
N VAL A 194 -0.79 20.23 1.38
CA VAL A 194 0.30 19.42 0.79
C VAL A 194 -0.26 18.32 -0.10
N TRP A 195 -1.35 17.67 0.32
CA TRP A 195 -1.98 16.61 -0.47
C TRP A 195 -2.53 17.12 -1.80
N ARG A 196 -3.24 18.26 -1.80
CA ARG A 196 -3.75 18.88 -3.04
C ARG A 196 -2.62 19.27 -3.96
N GLU A 197 -1.59 19.93 -3.43
CA GLU A 197 -0.42 20.34 -4.21
C GLU A 197 0.25 19.14 -4.90
N LEU A 198 0.48 18.05 -4.16
CA LEU A 198 1.04 16.82 -4.73
C LEU A 198 0.15 16.21 -5.82
N CYS A 199 -1.18 16.20 -5.63
CA CYS A 199 -2.11 15.68 -6.63
C CYS A 199 -2.20 16.56 -7.89
N GLU A 200 -2.06 17.88 -7.74
CA GLU A 200 -2.16 18.86 -8.82
C GLU A 200 -0.86 18.98 -9.63
N PHE A 201 0.30 18.64 -9.03
CA PHE A 201 1.61 18.78 -9.67
C PHE A 201 1.74 17.99 -10.99
N ASP A 202 1.38 16.70 -11.00
CA ASP A 202 1.32 15.86 -12.21
C ASP A 202 -0.02 15.10 -12.22
N PRO A 203 -1.08 15.67 -12.84
CA PRO A 203 -2.40 15.05 -12.87
C PRO A 203 -2.46 13.69 -13.58
N THR A 204 -1.39 13.30 -14.29
CA THR A 204 -1.29 11.98 -14.94
C THR A 204 -0.81 10.88 -14.01
N LEU A 205 -0.34 11.23 -12.81
CA LEU A 205 0.13 10.31 -11.78
C LEU A 205 -0.88 10.24 -10.62
N PRO A 206 -1.73 9.20 -10.55
CA PRO A 206 -2.66 9.05 -9.46
C PRO A 206 -1.95 8.95 -8.11
N ILE A 207 -2.45 9.68 -7.12
CA ILE A 207 -1.95 9.64 -5.74
C ILE A 207 -2.98 8.92 -4.87
N GLY A 208 -2.51 7.93 -4.11
CA GLY A 208 -3.29 7.13 -3.20
C GLY A 208 -2.73 7.12 -1.80
N ALA A 209 -3.61 6.90 -0.81
CA ALA A 209 -3.22 6.98 0.59
C ALA A 209 -2.97 5.62 1.24
N LEU A 210 -1.96 5.57 2.11
CA LEU A 210 -1.83 4.52 3.12
C LEU A 210 -2.76 4.80 4.31
N GLY A 211 -3.25 3.74 4.97
CA GLY A 211 -4.21 3.84 6.09
C GLY A 211 -3.65 4.36 7.42
N GLY A 212 -2.49 5.00 7.39
CA GLY A 212 -1.88 5.64 8.56
C GLY A 212 -1.48 4.70 9.70
N ALA A 213 -1.22 5.32 10.87
CA ALA A 213 -1.23 4.62 12.15
C ALA A 213 -2.65 4.14 12.46
N ARG A 214 -2.77 3.11 13.30
CA ARG A 214 -4.09 2.55 13.65
C ARG A 214 -4.96 3.63 14.31
N THR A 215 -6.05 3.99 13.65
CA THR A 215 -7.17 4.76 14.20
C THR A 215 -8.37 3.83 14.45
N ASP A 216 -9.46 4.36 14.99
CA ASP A 216 -10.74 3.66 14.97
C ASP A 216 -11.38 3.72 13.57
N ALA A 217 -12.51 3.02 13.38
CA ALA A 217 -13.23 2.99 12.11
C ALA A 217 -13.64 4.41 11.66
N ARG A 218 -14.05 5.28 12.59
CA ARG A 218 -14.40 6.67 12.27
C ARG A 218 -13.23 7.43 11.66
N GLY A 219 -12.06 7.42 12.30
CA GLY A 219 -10.86 8.06 11.75
C GLY A 219 -10.42 7.46 10.41
N THR A 220 -10.66 6.17 10.21
CA THR A 220 -10.37 5.47 8.94
C THR A 220 -11.26 5.99 7.80
N LEU A 221 -12.56 6.18 8.07
CA LEU A 221 -13.51 6.74 7.11
C LEU A 221 -13.25 8.24 6.85
N GLU A 222 -12.94 9.01 7.88
CA GLU A 222 -12.56 10.42 7.75
C GLU A 222 -11.28 10.57 6.91
N LEU A 223 -10.28 9.69 7.09
CA LEU A 223 -9.09 9.66 6.24
C LEU A 223 -9.43 9.37 4.78
N ALA A 224 -10.25 8.35 4.50
CA ALA A 224 -10.65 8.02 3.14
C ALA A 224 -11.37 9.20 2.44
N HIS A 225 -12.26 9.88 3.16
CA HIS A 225 -12.92 11.09 2.66
C HIS A 225 -11.94 12.22 2.40
N ASN A 226 -11.03 12.51 3.35
CA ASN A 226 -10.02 13.56 3.16
C ASN A 226 -9.14 13.30 1.93
N VAL A 227 -8.82 12.04 1.66
CA VAL A 227 -8.01 11.65 0.48
C VAL A 227 -8.71 12.00 -0.82
N ILE A 228 -9.97 11.57 -0.98
CA ILE A 228 -10.72 11.80 -2.23
C ILE A 228 -11.13 13.28 -2.39
N SER A 229 -11.57 13.93 -1.30
CA SER A 229 -12.02 15.33 -1.31
C SER A 229 -10.87 16.31 -1.60
N ASN A 230 -9.62 15.87 -1.46
CA ASN A 230 -8.42 16.65 -1.78
C ASN A 230 -7.69 16.15 -3.05
N GLY A 231 -8.36 15.38 -3.92
CA GLY A 231 -7.86 15.04 -5.26
C GLY A 231 -7.18 13.67 -5.38
N GLY A 232 -7.00 12.96 -4.26
CA GLY A 232 -6.52 11.58 -4.27
C GLY A 232 -7.47 10.65 -5.01
N LYS A 233 -6.95 9.56 -5.59
CA LYS A 233 -7.71 8.68 -6.50
C LYS A 233 -7.98 7.29 -5.94
N LEU A 234 -7.28 6.90 -4.88
CA LEU A 234 -7.42 5.58 -4.28
C LEU A 234 -6.92 5.52 -2.84
N ILE A 235 -7.29 4.44 -2.15
CA ILE A 235 -6.77 4.09 -0.83
C ILE A 235 -6.20 2.67 -0.86
N LEU A 236 -5.13 2.43 -0.10
CA LEU A 236 -4.51 1.11 0.04
C LEU A 236 -4.31 0.81 1.52
N PHE A 237 -5.40 0.44 2.19
CA PHE A 237 -5.46 0.26 3.63
C PHE A 237 -5.21 -1.20 4.02
N GLY A 238 -4.25 -1.41 4.92
CA GLY A 238 -3.92 -2.73 5.47
C GLY A 238 -4.55 -2.93 6.84
N ARG A 239 -3.80 -2.54 7.89
CA ARG A 239 -4.19 -2.78 9.30
C ARG A 239 -5.58 -2.24 9.66
N ALA A 240 -5.96 -1.10 9.08
CA ALA A 240 -7.28 -0.50 9.30
C ALA A 240 -8.45 -1.40 8.80
N VAL A 241 -8.17 -2.38 7.95
CA VAL A 241 -9.16 -3.37 7.48
C VAL A 241 -8.99 -4.70 8.21
N PHE A 242 -7.81 -5.34 8.12
CA PHE A 242 -7.67 -6.71 8.64
C PHE A 242 -7.58 -6.84 10.17
N GLU A 243 -7.36 -5.74 10.89
CA GLU A 243 -7.42 -5.70 12.37
C GLU A 243 -8.75 -5.15 12.91
N ASP A 244 -9.64 -4.73 12.01
CA ASP A 244 -10.97 -4.26 12.34
C ASP A 244 -11.84 -5.39 12.94
N GLU A 245 -12.92 -5.00 13.62
CA GLU A 245 -13.89 -5.93 14.23
C GLU A 245 -14.62 -6.73 13.16
N ASP A 246 -14.96 -6.08 12.03
CA ASP A 246 -15.53 -6.73 10.85
C ASP A 246 -14.88 -6.16 9.57
N PRO A 247 -13.85 -6.87 9.04
CA PRO A 247 -13.16 -6.46 7.83
C PRO A 247 -14.06 -6.27 6.60
N LYS A 248 -15.19 -6.99 6.48
CA LYS A 248 -16.11 -6.81 5.36
C LYS A 248 -16.92 -5.54 5.54
N ALA A 249 -17.51 -5.36 6.72
CA ALA A 249 -18.33 -4.18 7.00
C ALA A 249 -17.53 -2.87 6.86
N ILE A 250 -16.27 -2.83 7.32
CA ILE A 250 -15.42 -1.64 7.14
C ILE A 250 -15.05 -1.41 5.67
N CYS A 251 -14.84 -2.47 4.87
CA CYS A 251 -14.62 -2.33 3.43
C CYS A 251 -15.84 -1.74 2.70
N HIS A 252 -17.05 -2.18 3.03
CA HIS A 252 -18.29 -1.58 2.50
C HIS A 252 -18.45 -0.12 2.90
N ALA A 253 -18.19 0.20 4.16
CA ALA A 253 -18.24 1.59 4.65
C ALA A 253 -17.21 2.48 3.92
N LEU A 254 -16.00 1.97 3.69
CA LEU A 254 -14.98 2.66 2.90
C LEU A 254 -15.42 2.86 1.45
N ARG A 255 -16.00 1.83 0.81
CA ARG A 255 -16.54 1.95 -0.56
C ARG A 255 -17.56 3.08 -0.65
N LYS A 256 -18.53 3.12 0.27
CA LYS A 256 -19.53 4.18 0.32
C LYS A 256 -18.91 5.58 0.45
N VAL A 257 -17.90 5.73 1.30
CA VAL A 257 -17.18 7.00 1.44
C VAL A 257 -16.47 7.38 0.15
N LEU A 258 -15.79 6.43 -0.50
CA LEU A 258 -15.15 6.65 -1.80
C LEU A 258 -16.15 7.03 -2.90
N ASP A 259 -17.38 6.54 -2.82
CA ASP A 259 -18.49 6.86 -3.72
C ASP A 259 -19.21 8.17 -3.35
N GLY A 260 -18.71 8.91 -2.35
CA GLY A 260 -19.17 10.26 -2.00
C GLY A 260 -20.08 10.35 -0.77
N GLN A 261 -20.27 9.27 -0.01
CA GLN A 261 -21.02 9.32 1.24
C GLN A 261 -20.20 10.02 2.35
N GLU A 262 -20.88 10.82 3.17
CA GLU A 262 -20.26 11.47 4.33
C GLU A 262 -19.78 10.44 5.37
N PRO A 263 -18.55 10.59 5.94
CA PRO A 263 -17.97 9.63 6.88
C PRO A 263 -18.85 9.33 8.08
N ALA A 264 -19.51 10.34 8.64
CA ALA A 264 -20.38 10.17 9.80
C ALA A 264 -21.58 9.26 9.50
N ALA A 265 -22.17 9.39 8.31
CA ALA A 265 -23.29 8.56 7.88
C ALA A 265 -22.82 7.11 7.64
N ALA A 266 -21.72 6.93 6.91
CA ALA A 266 -21.14 5.60 6.68
C ALA A 266 -20.74 4.89 7.98
N TYR A 267 -20.25 5.65 8.97
CA TYR A 267 -19.89 5.12 10.28
C TYR A 267 -21.11 4.63 11.09
N GLU A 268 -22.23 5.37 11.07
CA GLU A 268 -23.44 4.92 11.77
C GLU A 268 -24.02 3.65 11.13
N GLU A 269 -24.05 3.56 9.80
CA GLU A 269 -24.45 2.33 9.10
C GLU A 269 -23.54 1.14 9.42
N TYR A 270 -22.22 1.37 9.45
CA TYR A 270 -21.25 0.37 9.90
C TYR A 270 -21.55 -0.12 11.32
N ARG A 271 -21.86 0.78 12.26
CA ARG A 271 -22.20 0.41 13.65
C ARG A 271 -23.50 -0.35 13.77
N GLU A 272 -24.48 -0.08 12.89
CA GLU A 272 -25.71 -0.87 12.83
C GLU A 272 -25.43 -2.28 12.32
N GLU A 273 -24.59 -2.43 11.30
CA GLU A 273 -24.21 -3.73 10.76
C GLU A 273 -23.46 -4.58 11.80
N LEU A 274 -22.52 -3.99 12.53
CA LEU A 274 -21.85 -4.66 13.65
C LEU A 274 -22.83 -5.17 14.71
N ARG A 275 -23.90 -4.41 14.99
CA ARG A 275 -24.93 -4.83 15.97
C ARG A 275 -25.75 -6.01 15.44
N ARG A 276 -26.06 -6.04 14.14
CA ARG A 276 -26.81 -7.15 13.51
C ARG A 276 -25.98 -8.43 13.44
N GLY A 277 -24.69 -8.34 13.18
CA GLY A 277 -23.79 -9.51 13.16
C GLY A 277 -23.56 -10.17 14.52
N GLN A 278 -23.96 -9.51 15.62
CA GLN A 278 -23.84 -10.02 16.99
C GLN A 278 -25.11 -10.69 17.52
N THR A 279 -26.23 -10.62 16.79
CA THR A 279 -27.52 -11.26 17.11
C THR A 279 -27.74 -12.51 16.27
#